data_AF-A0A1W1CCN9-F1
#
_entry.id   AF-A0A1W1CCN9-F1
#
_cell.length_a   1.000
_cell.length_b   1.000
_cell.length_c   1.000
_cell.angle_alpha   90.00
_cell.angle_beta   90.00
_cell.angle_gamma   90.00
#
_symmetry.space_group_name_H-M   'P 1'
#
loop_
_entity.id
_entity.type
_entity.pdbx_description
1 polymer ?
#
loop_
_entity_poly.entity_id
_entity_poly.type
_entity_poly.pdbx_seq_one_letter_code
_entity_poly.pdbx_strand_id
1 'polypeptide(L)'
;MERSEAIRIITLKCREMGIHKVEQIQYVIATVEHETAGTFKPVEEAYYIPNAEAYRRRKLKYYPYYGRGFVQLTHKYNYEKFSKIMNIDLVGNPALALEFDNSLFILIYGMIKGTFTGKKLDDYFNKAGSNFVKARKIINGTDKAKKIAILAQNIRVDYFDEVL
;
A
#
# COMPACT_ATOMS: atom_id res chain seq x y z
N MET A 1 13.72 4.56 8.63
CA MET A 1 14.24 4.06 7.34
C MET A 1 14.41 5.29 6.49
N GLU A 2 15.59 5.45 5.88
CA GLU A 2 15.83 6.55 4.95
C GLU A 2 14.94 6.41 3.72
N ARG A 3 14.50 7.55 3.16
CA ARG A 3 13.59 7.57 2.00
C ARG A 3 14.17 6.85 0.79
N SER A 4 15.47 7.01 0.52
CA SER A 4 16.17 6.33 -0.57
C SER A 4 16.17 4.81 -0.40
N GLU A 5 16.40 4.34 0.81
CA GLU A 5 16.39 2.91 1.12
C GLU A 5 14.98 2.32 0.99
N ALA A 6 13.95 3.05 1.44
CA ALA A 6 12.57 2.63 1.25
C ALA A 6 12.21 2.52 -0.24
N ILE A 7 12.60 3.52 -1.05
CA ILE A 7 12.40 3.49 -2.52
C ILE A 7 13.06 2.27 -3.13
N ARG A 8 14.31 1.96 -2.75
CA ARG A 8 15.05 0.80 -3.23
C ARG A 8 14.33 -0.51 -2.90
N ILE A 9 13.97 -0.72 -1.64
CA ILE A 9 13.28 -1.94 -1.19
C ILE A 9 11.93 -2.12 -1.90
N ILE A 10 11.12 -1.06 -1.98
CA ILE A 10 9.81 -1.12 -2.65
C ILE A 10 9.98 -1.40 -4.14
N THR A 11 10.98 -0.80 -4.79
CA THR A 11 11.29 -1.04 -6.21
C THR A 11 11.64 -2.51 -6.45
N LEU A 12 12.53 -3.08 -5.63
CA LEU A 12 12.91 -4.49 -5.73
C LEU A 12 11.69 -5.41 -5.52
N LYS A 13 10.86 -5.14 -4.50
CA LYS A 13 9.67 -5.96 -4.26
C LYS A 13 8.64 -5.87 -5.37
N CYS A 14 8.46 -4.67 -5.96
CA CYS A 14 7.61 -4.50 -7.13
C CYS A 14 8.10 -5.37 -8.30
N ARG A 15 9.40 -5.36 -8.59
CA ARG A 15 9.99 -6.17 -9.67
C ARG A 15 9.86 -7.67 -9.40
N GLU A 16 10.16 -8.12 -8.18
CA GLU A 16 9.97 -9.50 -7.75
C GLU A 16 8.52 -9.97 -7.96
N MET A 17 7.55 -9.07 -7.75
CA MET A 17 6.12 -9.35 -7.94
C MET A 17 5.61 -9.08 -9.37
N GLY A 18 6.50 -8.84 -10.33
CA GLY A 18 6.19 -8.71 -11.77
C GLY A 18 5.81 -7.31 -12.25
N ILE A 19 6.03 -6.26 -11.44
CA ILE A 19 5.83 -4.87 -11.84
C ILE A 19 7.15 -4.32 -12.39
N HIS A 20 7.24 -4.17 -13.72
CA HIS A 20 8.44 -3.64 -14.38
C HIS A 20 8.26 -2.23 -14.98
N LYS A 21 7.01 -1.77 -15.15
CA LYS A 21 6.74 -0.43 -15.68
C LYS A 21 7.05 0.62 -14.61
N VAL A 22 7.98 1.53 -14.91
CA VAL A 22 8.47 2.56 -13.97
C VAL A 22 7.32 3.37 -13.36
N GLU A 23 6.31 3.75 -14.15
CA GLU A 23 5.18 4.55 -13.67
C GLU A 23 4.30 3.79 -12.66
N GLN A 24 4.20 2.47 -12.79
CA GLN A 24 3.51 1.66 -11.79
C GLN A 24 4.29 1.67 -10.47
N ILE A 25 5.61 1.48 -10.53
CA ILE A 25 6.49 1.50 -9.35
C ILE A 25 6.46 2.87 -8.66
N GLN A 26 6.56 3.97 -9.43
CA GLN A 26 6.41 5.34 -8.94
C GLN A 26 5.09 5.52 -8.18
N TYR A 27 4.00 4.99 -8.72
CA TYR A 27 2.69 5.10 -8.09
C TYR A 27 2.57 4.27 -6.79
N VAL A 28 3.17 3.07 -6.74
CA VAL A 28 3.24 2.27 -5.50
C VAL A 28 3.98 3.05 -4.41
N ILE A 29 5.18 3.56 -4.73
CA ILE A 29 6.01 4.32 -3.77
C ILE A 29 5.29 5.59 -3.32
N ALA A 30 4.69 6.35 -4.23
CA ALA A 30 3.93 7.56 -3.89
C ALA A 30 2.76 7.29 -2.95
N THR A 31 2.12 6.13 -3.12
CA THR A 31 1.06 5.69 -2.22
C THR A 31 1.63 5.42 -0.83
N VAL A 32 2.73 4.65 -0.71
CA VAL A 32 3.38 4.42 0.60
C VAL A 32 3.77 5.73 1.27
N GLU A 33 4.42 6.63 0.52
CA GLU A 33 4.85 7.93 1.03
C GLU A 33 3.66 8.76 1.52
N HIS A 34 2.55 8.77 0.77
CA HIS A 34 1.34 9.49 1.15
C HIS A 34 0.69 8.92 2.42
N GLU A 35 0.44 7.61 2.46
CA GLU A 35 -0.31 6.96 3.53
C GLU A 35 0.49 6.90 4.85
N THR A 36 1.82 7.05 4.78
CA THR A 36 2.71 7.01 5.96
C THR A 36 3.28 8.38 6.35
N ALA A 37 2.78 9.46 5.73
CA ALA A 37 3.29 10.82 5.91
C ALA A 37 4.83 10.93 5.72
N GLY A 38 5.38 10.18 4.76
CA GLY A 38 6.80 10.18 4.43
C GLY A 38 7.70 9.33 5.34
N THR A 39 7.15 8.63 6.32
CA THR A 39 7.95 7.80 7.23
C THR A 39 8.34 6.44 6.64
N PHE A 40 7.61 5.97 5.62
CA PHE A 40 7.73 4.62 5.04
C PHE A 40 7.62 3.50 6.07
N LYS A 41 6.91 3.78 7.18
CA LYS A 41 6.59 2.79 8.21
C LYS A 41 5.09 2.45 8.14
N PRO A 42 4.70 1.17 8.16
CA PRO A 42 3.31 0.77 8.33
C PRO A 42 2.72 1.44 9.57
N VAL A 43 1.49 1.96 9.45
CA VAL A 43 0.82 2.65 10.57
C VAL A 43 -0.51 2.00 10.89
N GLU A 44 -0.95 2.18 12.12
CA GLU A 44 -2.31 1.87 12.53
C GLU A 44 -3.22 3.08 12.32
N GLU A 45 -4.49 2.82 12.08
CA GLU A 45 -5.53 3.84 12.07
C GLU A 45 -5.50 4.63 13.38
N ALA A 46 -5.57 5.96 13.27
CA ALA A 46 -5.56 6.89 14.40
C ALA A 46 -4.31 6.81 15.31
N TYR A 47 -3.16 6.34 14.81
CA TYR A 47 -1.91 6.23 15.60
C TYR A 47 -1.43 7.55 16.23
N TYR A 48 -1.87 8.70 15.72
CA TYR A 48 -1.53 10.03 16.21
C TYR A 48 -2.43 10.51 17.37
N ILE A 49 -3.49 9.77 17.75
CA ILE A 49 -4.42 10.17 18.81
C ILE A 49 -3.92 9.64 20.17
N PRO A 50 -3.94 10.46 21.24
CA PRO A 50 -3.69 9.97 22.60
C PRO A 50 -4.67 8.85 22.99
N ASN A 51 -4.17 7.77 23.59
CA ASN A 51 -4.97 6.58 23.91
C ASN A 51 -5.67 5.97 22.67
N ALA A 52 -4.98 5.94 21.53
CA ALA A 52 -5.48 5.43 20.25
C ALA A 52 -6.23 4.10 20.38
N GLU A 53 -5.72 3.15 21.18
CA GLU A 53 -6.36 1.85 21.36
C GLU A 53 -7.76 1.93 22.00
N ALA A 54 -7.90 2.75 23.06
CA ALA A 54 -9.19 3.00 23.67
C ALA A 54 -10.14 3.72 22.72
N TYR A 55 -9.62 4.64 21.90
CA TYR A 55 -10.38 5.28 20.83
C TYR A 55 -10.89 4.25 19.82
N ARG A 56 -10.01 3.40 19.28
CA ARG A 56 -10.34 2.39 18.27
C ARG A 56 -11.40 1.42 18.77
N ARG A 57 -11.21 0.86 19.96
CA ARG A 57 -12.16 -0.08 20.58
C ARG A 57 -13.55 0.53 20.78
N ARG A 58 -13.62 1.83 21.09
CA ARG A 58 -14.89 2.53 21.37
C ARG A 58 -15.59 3.06 20.12
N LYS A 59 -14.83 3.46 19.10
CA LYS A 59 -15.36 4.25 17.97
C LYS A 59 -15.43 3.48 16.66
N LEU A 60 -14.57 2.49 16.44
CA LEU A 60 -14.50 1.79 15.16
C LEU A 60 -15.39 0.56 15.18
N LYS A 61 -16.42 0.57 14.32
CA LYS A 61 -17.40 -0.53 14.19
C LYS A 61 -16.78 -1.86 13.75
N TYR A 62 -15.59 -1.81 13.16
CA TYR A 62 -14.85 -2.96 12.64
C TYR A 62 -13.69 -3.37 13.54
N TYR A 63 -13.58 -2.86 14.77
CA TYR A 63 -12.61 -3.36 15.75
C TYR A 63 -12.76 -4.89 15.94
N PRO A 64 -11.67 -5.67 16.00
CA PRO A 64 -10.25 -5.28 16.01
C PRO A 64 -9.62 -5.09 14.62
N TYR A 65 -10.38 -5.25 13.54
CA TYR A 65 -9.95 -5.18 12.14
C TYR A 65 -9.96 -3.75 11.57
N TYR A 66 -9.39 -2.82 12.33
CA TYR A 66 -9.15 -1.44 11.90
C TYR A 66 -7.95 -1.31 10.96
N GLY A 67 -7.78 -0.12 10.39
CA GLY A 67 -6.76 0.14 9.38
C GLY A 67 -5.35 -0.17 9.88
N ARG A 68 -4.63 -1.03 9.14
CA ARG A 68 -3.21 -1.32 9.37
C ARG A 68 -2.44 -1.35 8.05
N GLY A 69 -1.14 -1.12 8.12
CA GLY A 69 -0.27 -1.26 6.96
C GLY A 69 -0.24 -0.02 6.07
N PHE A 70 0.48 -0.16 4.96
CA PHE A 70 0.67 0.87 3.94
C PHE A 70 -0.60 1.24 3.18
N VAL A 71 -1.65 0.43 3.29
CA VAL A 71 -2.93 0.63 2.58
C VAL A 71 -4.12 0.79 3.53
N GLN A 72 -3.88 0.84 4.85
CA GLN A 72 -4.95 0.89 5.85
C GLN A 72 -5.99 -0.25 5.65
N LEU A 73 -5.52 -1.50 5.65
CA LEU A 73 -6.38 -2.68 5.50
C LEU A 73 -7.42 -2.71 6.63
N THR A 74 -8.70 -2.67 6.27
CA THR A 74 -9.85 -2.59 7.19
C THR A 74 -10.85 -3.72 6.93
N HIS A 75 -11.67 -4.03 7.93
CA HIS A 75 -12.71 -5.06 7.94
C HIS A 75 -12.22 -6.50 7.93
N LYS A 76 -12.88 -7.36 8.74
CA LYS A 76 -12.54 -8.78 8.90
C LYS A 76 -12.40 -9.53 7.57
N TYR A 77 -13.32 -9.32 6.63
CA TYR A 77 -13.32 -10.03 5.35
C TYR A 77 -12.04 -9.76 4.52
N ASN A 78 -11.42 -8.58 4.65
CA ASN A 78 -10.16 -8.29 3.98
C ASN A 78 -8.99 -8.99 4.67
N TYR A 79 -8.97 -9.02 6.00
CA TYR A 79 -7.99 -9.79 6.76
C TYR A 79 -8.09 -11.29 6.46
N GLU A 80 -9.31 -11.85 6.40
CA GLU A 80 -9.56 -13.25 5.99
C GLU A 80 -9.05 -13.53 4.57
N LYS A 81 -9.30 -12.59 3.65
CA LYS A 81 -8.85 -12.71 2.26
C LYS A 81 -7.32 -12.75 2.16
N PHE A 82 -6.63 -11.81 2.79
CA PHE A 82 -5.16 -11.79 2.77
C PHE A 82 -4.54 -12.91 3.60
N SER A 83 -5.20 -13.38 4.65
CA SER A 83 -4.77 -14.58 5.39
C SER A 83 -4.67 -15.78 4.47
N LYS A 84 -5.67 -15.99 3.60
CA LYS A 84 -5.66 -17.07 2.60
C LYS A 84 -4.61 -16.87 1.51
N ILE A 85 -4.45 -15.64 1.02
CA ILE A 85 -3.48 -15.33 -0.06
C ILE A 85 -2.05 -15.55 0.42
N MET A 86 -1.74 -15.17 1.66
CA MET A 86 -0.39 -15.18 2.23
C MET A 86 -0.09 -16.42 3.06
N ASN A 87 -1.10 -17.25 3.33
CA ASN A 87 -1.01 -18.40 4.23
C ASN A 87 -0.48 -18.05 5.63
N ILE A 88 -0.98 -16.94 6.20
CA ILE A 88 -0.68 -16.48 7.57
C ILE A 88 -1.98 -16.10 8.28
N ASP A 89 -2.04 -16.18 9.61
CA ASP A 89 -3.26 -15.90 10.37
C ASP A 89 -3.40 -14.40 10.71
N LEU A 90 -3.79 -13.57 9.73
CA LEU A 90 -4.09 -12.15 9.98
C LEU A 90 -5.40 -11.97 10.77
N VAL A 91 -6.25 -12.99 10.86
CA VAL A 91 -7.54 -12.90 11.54
C VAL A 91 -7.35 -13.04 13.04
N GLY A 92 -6.56 -14.03 13.46
CA GLY A 92 -6.16 -14.25 14.85
C GLY A 92 -5.05 -13.31 15.30
N ASN A 93 -4.17 -12.87 14.39
CA ASN A 93 -3.13 -11.87 14.69
C ASN A 93 -3.12 -10.69 13.69
N PRO A 94 -4.07 -9.73 13.81
CA PRO A 94 -4.16 -8.58 12.91
C PRO A 94 -2.90 -7.69 12.89
N ALA A 95 -2.07 -7.73 13.94
CA ALA A 95 -0.84 -6.93 14.01
C ALA A 95 0.19 -7.35 12.95
N LEU A 96 0.12 -8.58 12.42
CA LEU A 96 0.97 -9.03 11.32
C LEU A 96 0.86 -8.14 10.06
N ALA A 97 -0.27 -7.44 9.87
CA ALA A 97 -0.44 -6.48 8.77
C ALA A 97 0.39 -5.19 8.94
N LEU A 98 1.04 -4.99 10.10
CA LEU A 98 2.00 -3.90 10.36
C LEU A 98 3.44 -4.32 10.12
N GLU A 99 3.72 -5.62 9.99
CA GLU A 99 5.06 -6.05 9.60
C GLU A 99 5.35 -5.53 8.18
N PHE A 100 6.55 -5.01 7.98
CA PHE A 100 6.91 -4.27 6.78
C PHE A 100 6.66 -5.09 5.50
N ASP A 101 7.14 -6.34 5.48
CA ASP A 101 7.03 -7.23 4.31
C ASP A 101 5.58 -7.64 4.04
N ASN A 102 4.82 -7.96 5.09
CA ASN A 102 3.40 -8.29 4.97
C ASN A 102 2.60 -7.10 4.44
N SER A 103 2.81 -5.92 5.02
CA SER A 103 2.18 -4.66 4.61
C SER A 103 2.50 -4.31 3.15
N LEU A 104 3.76 -4.49 2.74
CA LEU A 104 4.21 -4.23 1.37
C LEU A 104 3.61 -5.24 0.38
N PHE A 105 3.59 -6.53 0.74
CA PHE A 105 2.96 -7.57 -0.07
C PHE A 105 1.46 -7.29 -0.25
N ILE A 106 0.73 -6.97 0.83
CA ILE A 106 -0.71 -6.66 0.79
C ILE A 106 -0.97 -5.50 -0.17
N LEU A 107 -0.19 -4.42 -0.07
CA LEU A 107 -0.28 -3.26 -0.95
C LEU A 107 -0.07 -3.66 -2.42
N ILE A 108 1.09 -4.24 -2.73
CA ILE A 108 1.50 -4.54 -4.11
C ILE A 108 0.57 -5.58 -4.74
N TYR A 109 0.30 -6.69 -4.04
CA TYR A 109 -0.61 -7.72 -4.52
C TYR A 109 -2.00 -7.14 -4.78
N GLY A 110 -2.52 -6.33 -3.84
CA GLY A 110 -3.83 -5.72 -3.98
C GLY A 110 -3.92 -4.76 -5.17
N MET A 111 -2.85 -4.01 -5.46
CA MET A 111 -2.75 -3.14 -6.62
C MET A 111 -2.65 -3.91 -7.96
N ILE A 112 -1.93 -5.03 -7.98
CA ILE A 112 -1.80 -5.89 -9.16
C ILE A 112 -3.14 -6.58 -9.46
N LYS A 113 -3.77 -7.18 -8.44
CA LYS A 113 -4.95 -8.02 -8.62
C LYS A 113 -6.26 -7.25 -8.53
N GLY A 114 -6.24 -6.01 -8.06
CA GLY A 114 -7.42 -5.18 -7.84
C GLY A 114 -8.24 -5.65 -6.64
N THR A 115 -7.57 -6.18 -5.61
CA THR A 115 -8.22 -6.87 -4.49
C THR A 115 -9.02 -5.92 -3.58
N PHE A 116 -8.72 -4.62 -3.61
CA PHE A 116 -9.39 -3.60 -2.79
C PHE A 116 -10.70 -3.11 -3.43
N THR A 117 -10.66 -2.66 -4.69
CA THR A 117 -11.80 -2.01 -5.37
C THR A 117 -12.21 -2.66 -6.69
N GLY A 118 -11.50 -3.70 -7.12
CA GLY A 118 -11.60 -4.29 -8.46
C GLY A 118 -10.75 -3.59 -9.52
N LYS A 119 -10.17 -2.41 -9.22
CA LYS A 119 -9.30 -1.67 -10.15
C LYS A 119 -7.83 -2.02 -9.95
N LYS A 120 -7.08 -2.13 -11.05
CA LYS A 120 -5.70 -2.63 -11.07
C LYS A 120 -4.74 -1.58 -11.61
N LEU A 121 -3.44 -1.78 -11.41
CA LEU A 121 -2.41 -0.94 -12.02
C LEU A 121 -2.54 -0.88 -13.55
N ASP A 122 -2.75 -2.02 -14.21
CA ASP A 122 -2.86 -2.09 -15.68
C ASP A 122 -4.11 -1.36 -16.24
N ASP A 123 -5.13 -1.11 -15.41
CA ASP A 123 -6.28 -0.28 -15.83
C ASP A 123 -5.88 1.18 -16.10
N TYR A 124 -4.77 1.65 -15.50
CA TYR A 124 -4.33 3.05 -15.54
C TYR A 124 -2.93 3.24 -16.13
N PHE A 125 -2.13 2.18 -16.16
CA PHE A 125 -0.76 2.20 -16.68
C PHE A 125 -0.62 1.10 -17.73
N ASN A 126 -0.99 1.40 -18.96
CA ASN A 126 -1.01 0.43 -20.06
C ASN A 126 -0.41 1.02 -21.34
N LYS A 127 -0.62 0.34 -22.47
CA LYS A 127 -0.09 0.74 -23.79
C LYS A 127 -0.62 2.11 -24.25
N ALA A 128 -1.80 2.52 -23.80
CA ALA A 128 -2.37 3.83 -24.14
C ALA A 128 -1.78 4.97 -23.30
N GLY A 129 -1.06 4.66 -22.22
CA GLY A 129 -0.38 5.65 -21.39
C GLY A 129 -0.49 5.38 -19.89
N SER A 130 -0.20 6.42 -19.12
CA SER A 130 -0.09 6.39 -17.65
C SER A 130 -0.99 7.45 -17.03
N ASN A 131 -1.96 7.06 -16.19
CA ASN A 131 -2.92 7.96 -15.56
C ASN A 131 -2.86 7.87 -14.02
N PHE A 132 -1.86 8.55 -13.46
CA PHE A 132 -1.63 8.61 -12.01
C PHE A 132 -2.83 9.14 -11.21
N VAL A 133 -3.57 10.12 -11.74
CA VAL A 133 -4.72 10.70 -11.03
C VAL A 133 -5.84 9.68 -10.89
N LYS A 134 -6.19 8.98 -11.98
CA LYS A 134 -7.26 7.97 -11.94
C LYS A 134 -6.84 6.71 -11.17
N ALA A 135 -5.54 6.43 -11.06
CA ALA A 135 -5.02 5.30 -10.32
C ALA A 135 -5.38 5.30 -8.82
N ARG A 136 -5.80 6.44 -8.23
CA ARG A 136 -6.31 6.47 -6.84
C ARG A 136 -7.46 5.49 -6.61
N LYS A 137 -8.25 5.23 -7.65
CA LYS A 137 -9.36 4.26 -7.68
C LYS A 137 -8.96 2.82 -7.36
N ILE A 138 -7.66 2.48 -7.42
CA ILE A 138 -7.16 1.16 -7.03
C ILE A 138 -7.33 0.91 -5.53
N ILE A 139 -7.19 1.95 -4.70
CA ILE A 139 -7.22 1.82 -3.23
C ILE A 139 -8.47 2.44 -2.63
N ASN A 140 -8.83 3.64 -3.08
CA ASN A 140 -9.94 4.42 -2.54
C ASN A 140 -10.62 5.20 -3.68
N GLY A 141 -11.53 6.13 -3.42
CA GLY A 141 -12.14 6.99 -4.43
C GLY A 141 -11.14 7.92 -5.13
N THR A 142 -11.38 9.23 -5.06
CA THR A 142 -10.49 10.23 -5.68
C THR A 142 -9.88 11.20 -4.69
N ASP A 143 -10.02 10.94 -3.39
CA ASP A 143 -9.40 11.77 -2.37
C ASP A 143 -7.87 11.75 -2.50
N LYS A 144 -7.28 12.95 -2.41
CA LYS A 144 -5.85 13.25 -2.61
C LYS A 144 -5.24 12.77 -3.93
N ALA A 145 -6.04 12.36 -4.92
CA ALA A 145 -5.56 11.81 -6.19
C ALA A 145 -4.52 12.70 -6.90
N LYS A 146 -4.78 14.01 -6.99
CA LYS A 146 -3.82 14.96 -7.60
C LYS A 146 -2.50 15.05 -6.82
N LYS A 147 -2.56 15.06 -5.48
CA LYS A 147 -1.37 15.13 -4.62
C LYS A 147 -0.51 13.89 -4.81
N ILE A 148 -1.12 12.70 -4.78
CA ILE A 148 -0.41 11.42 -4.98
C ILE A 148 0.16 11.35 -6.39
N ALA A 149 -0.56 11.82 -7.41
CA ALA A 149 -0.05 11.86 -8.77
C ALA A 149 1.21 12.74 -8.92
N ILE A 150 1.22 13.93 -8.30
CA ILE A 150 2.40 14.80 -8.28
C ILE A 150 3.56 14.13 -7.54
N LEU A 151 3.30 13.49 -6.39
CA LEU A 151 4.32 12.72 -5.67
C LEU A 151 4.92 11.64 -6.57
N ALA A 152 4.07 10.87 -7.27
CA ALA A 152 4.51 9.80 -8.17
C ALA A 152 5.43 10.29 -9.29
N GLN A 153 5.06 11.41 -9.93
CA GLN A 153 5.85 12.00 -11.01
C GLN A 153 7.23 12.50 -10.54
N ASN A 154 7.39 12.81 -9.25
CA ASN A 154 8.65 13.27 -8.67
C ASN A 154 9.51 12.12 -8.10
N ILE A 155 9.03 10.88 -8.12
CA ILE A 155 9.80 9.73 -7.64
C ILE A 155 10.76 9.28 -8.74
N ARG A 156 12.05 9.25 -8.39
CA ARG A 156 13.08 8.62 -9.21
C ARG A 156 13.13 7.14 -8.86
N VAL A 157 12.96 6.30 -9.88
CA VAL A 157 13.12 4.85 -9.79
C VAL A 157 14.34 4.52 -10.62
N ASP A 158 15.43 4.20 -9.95
CA ASP A 158 16.67 3.89 -10.64
C ASP A 158 16.63 2.46 -11.20
N TYR A 159 17.30 2.29 -12.34
CA TYR A 159 17.65 0.96 -12.81
C TYR A 159 18.80 0.46 -11.93
N PHE A 160 18.45 -0.24 -10.85
CA PHE A 160 19.43 -1.11 -10.21
C PHE A 160 19.68 -2.24 -11.21
N ASP A 161 20.82 -2.18 -11.90
CA ASP A 161 21.37 -3.34 -12.57
C ASP A 161 21.53 -4.42 -11.49
N GLU A 162 20.85 -5.54 -11.67
CA GLU A 162 20.99 -6.71 -10.81
C GLU A 162 22.44 -7.18 -10.92
N VAL A 163 23.28 -6.80 -9.95
CA VAL A 163 24.51 -7.53 -9.70
C VAL A 163 24.06 -8.84 -9.03
N LEU A 164 23.97 -9.88 -9.86
CA LEU A 164 23.85 -11.28 -9.46
C LEU A 164 24.98 -11.69 -8.51
#